data_AF-U6LTC0-F1
#
_entry.id   AF-U6LTC0-F1
#
_cell.length_a   1.000
_cell.length_b   1.000
_cell.length_c   1.000
_cell.angle_alpha   90.00
_cell.angle_beta   90.00
_cell.angle_gamma   90.00
#
_symmetry.space_group_name_H-M   'P 1'
#
loop_
_entity.id
_entity.type
_entity.pdbx_description
1 polymer ?
#
loop_
_entity_poly.entity_id
_entity_poly.type
_entity_poly.pdbx_seq_one_letter_code
_entity_poly.pdbx_strand_id
1 'polypeptide(L)'
;MGPLWEVLLLLLIVPVVEGGKQQLLQQQQQQQQLQQQLEQHLQQQLQQQLQQQQLRQPRKMKPKRIQLKYKTGWDKPFLHYEATSASCSGGWADYQLQDSSVEGWQEGLLLLPADLISLEFVFSNKEKEMWDNPPNPNRFNRMNYFFNFNELEEEKEKEKEKGKEKGKEKEKEKEKEKEKEKEKEKEKEGYDEYLLVVADGEVAGMSVHPNSSSSSSSSSSSSSSSRQLVYNTGRNLKDFLNAAGENDLPKPDFAILGVGTEVYTFPGVSAAEHSHFSLLLSPEEQKQHQGL
;
A
#
# COMPACT_ATOMS: atom_id res chain seq x y z
N MET A 1 -16.03 20.39 -103.18
CA MET A 1 -16.05 21.18 -101.94
C MET A 1 -16.41 20.23 -100.81
N GLY A 2 -15.41 19.73 -100.08
CA GLY A 2 -15.62 18.85 -98.93
C GLY A 2 -16.11 19.64 -97.72
N PRO A 3 -16.85 19.01 -96.80
CA PRO A 3 -17.54 19.74 -95.75
C PRO A 3 -16.56 20.20 -94.67
N LEU A 4 -16.16 21.48 -94.73
CA LEU A 4 -15.40 22.19 -93.70
C LEU A 4 -16.07 22.17 -92.30
N TRP A 5 -17.35 21.78 -92.21
CA TRP A 5 -18.11 21.73 -90.96
C TRP A 5 -17.79 20.50 -90.09
N GLU A 6 -17.29 19.39 -90.66
CA GLU A 6 -16.87 18.22 -89.85
C GLU A 6 -15.60 18.48 -89.03
N VAL A 7 -14.67 19.29 -89.58
CA VAL A 7 -13.43 19.68 -88.88
C VAL A 7 -13.72 20.64 -87.71
N LEU A 8 -14.72 21.51 -87.86
CA LEU A 8 -15.16 22.44 -86.81
C LEU A 8 -15.88 21.73 -85.66
N LEU A 9 -16.63 20.66 -85.94
CA LEU A 9 -17.26 19.82 -84.91
C LEU A 9 -16.23 19.01 -84.11
N LEU A 10 -15.17 18.50 -84.76
CA LEU A 10 -14.07 17.83 -84.06
C LEU A 10 -13.26 18.78 -83.17
N LEU A 11 -13.05 20.04 -83.58
CA LEU A 11 -12.31 21.03 -82.78
C LEU A 11 -13.08 21.54 -81.54
N LEU A 12 -14.41 21.46 -81.52
CA LEU A 12 -15.22 21.85 -80.37
C LEU A 12 -15.41 20.72 -79.34
N ILE A 13 -15.19 19.45 -79.71
CA ILE A 13 -15.35 18.29 -78.80
C ILE A 13 -14.06 17.99 -78.00
N VAL A 14 -12.88 18.29 -78.57
CA VAL A 14 -11.57 18.03 -77.92
C VAL A 14 -11.40 18.71 -76.54
N PRO A 15 -11.76 19.99 -76.31
CA PRO A 15 -11.51 20.64 -75.02
C PRO A 15 -12.41 20.13 -73.88
N VAL A 16 -13.58 19.55 -74.18
CA VAL A 16 -14.49 18.98 -73.17
C VAL A 16 -13.94 17.67 -72.60
N VAL A 17 -13.21 16.90 -73.41
CA VAL A 17 -12.59 15.63 -72.98
C VAL A 17 -11.33 15.88 -72.13
N GLU A 18 -10.60 16.97 -72.37
CA GLU A 18 -9.40 17.32 -71.58
C GLU A 18 -9.74 17.86 -70.18
N GLY A 19 -10.79 18.67 -70.05
CA GLY A 19 -11.26 19.14 -68.75
C GLY A 19 -11.70 18.00 -67.82
N GLY A 20 -12.37 16.97 -68.37
CA GLY A 20 -12.79 15.79 -67.62
C GLY A 20 -11.63 14.96 -67.07
N LYS A 21 -10.48 14.90 -67.78
CA LYS A 21 -9.29 14.17 -67.30
C LYS A 21 -8.62 14.86 -66.12
N GLN A 22 -8.55 16.20 -66.13
CA GLN A 22 -8.01 16.94 -64.99
C GLN A 22 -8.90 16.79 -63.75
N GLN A 23 -10.23 16.85 -63.93
CA GLN A 23 -11.18 16.65 -62.84
C GLN A 23 -11.09 15.23 -62.25
N LEU A 24 -10.98 14.20 -63.10
CA LEU A 24 -10.81 12.82 -62.65
C LEU A 24 -9.50 12.62 -61.88
N LEU A 25 -8.40 13.20 -62.36
CA LEU A 25 -7.10 13.13 -61.68
C LEU A 25 -7.14 13.83 -60.32
N GLN A 26 -7.77 15.01 -60.25
CA GLN A 26 -7.96 15.73 -58.99
C GLN A 26 -8.80 14.93 -58.01
N GLN A 27 -9.89 14.32 -58.47
CA GLN A 27 -10.73 13.44 -57.65
C GLN A 27 -9.96 12.23 -57.14
N GLN A 28 -9.15 11.60 -57.98
CA GLN A 28 -8.30 10.47 -57.59
C GLN A 28 -7.27 10.88 -56.53
N GLN A 29 -6.63 12.04 -56.69
CA GLN A 29 -5.68 12.58 -55.71
C GLN A 29 -6.36 12.88 -54.37
N GLN A 30 -7.58 13.43 -54.39
CA GLN A 30 -8.36 13.66 -53.17
C GLN A 30 -8.72 12.35 -52.45
N GLN A 31 -9.10 11.31 -53.20
CA GLN A 31 -9.36 9.99 -52.61
C GLN A 31 -8.10 9.39 -51.97
N GLN A 32 -6.94 9.51 -52.61
CA GLN A 32 -5.67 9.04 -52.03
C GLN A 32 -5.31 9.80 -50.75
N GLN A 33 -5.50 11.12 -50.71
CA GLN A 33 -5.28 11.91 -49.49
C GLN A 33 -6.21 11.49 -48.37
N LEU A 34 -7.49 11.26 -48.66
CA LEU A 34 -8.45 10.81 -47.65
C LEU A 34 -8.09 9.41 -47.11
N GLN A 35 -7.64 8.51 -47.99
CA GLN A 35 -7.19 7.18 -47.60
C GLN A 35 -5.97 7.24 -46.68
N GLN A 36 -4.99 8.09 -47.00
CA GLN A 36 -3.81 8.31 -46.15
C GLN A 36 -4.18 8.90 -44.79
N GLN A 37 -5.11 9.87 -44.75
CA GLN A 37 -5.59 10.44 -43.49
C GLN A 37 -6.31 9.41 -42.62
N LEU A 38 -7.14 8.55 -43.23
CA LEU A 38 -7.85 7.48 -42.52
C LEU A 38 -6.86 6.46 -41.94
N GLU A 39 -5.83 6.08 -42.71
CA GLU A 39 -4.79 5.16 -42.26
C GLU A 39 -3.99 5.73 -41.09
N GLN A 40 -3.58 7.00 -41.17
CA GLN A 40 -2.89 7.69 -40.08
C GLN A 40 -3.75 7.77 -38.81
N HIS A 41 -5.04 8.07 -38.95
CA HIS A 41 -5.95 8.12 -37.82
C HIS A 41 -6.11 6.75 -37.15
N LEU A 42 -6.27 5.69 -37.95
CA LEU A 42 -6.39 4.32 -37.43
C LEU A 42 -5.10 3.89 -36.71
N GLN A 43 -3.94 4.22 -37.26
CA GLN A 43 -2.65 3.94 -36.64
C GLN A 43 -2.49 4.66 -35.29
N GLN A 44 -2.90 5.93 -35.22
CA GLN A 44 -2.89 6.70 -33.97
C GLN A 44 -3.83 6.08 -32.92
N GLN A 45 -5.03 5.65 -33.32
CA GLN A 45 -5.98 5.02 -32.42
C GLN A 45 -5.45 3.68 -31.88
N LEU A 46 -4.83 2.86 -32.73
CA LEU A 46 -4.21 1.60 -32.31
C LEU A 46 -3.06 1.85 -31.33
N GLN A 47 -2.23 2.87 -31.57
CA GLN A 47 -1.14 3.24 -30.67
C GLN A 47 -1.65 3.68 -29.30
N GLN A 48 -2.73 4.46 -29.25
CA GLN A 48 -3.39 4.84 -27.99
C GLN A 48 -3.94 3.62 -27.25
N GLN A 49 -4.55 2.68 -27.96
CA GLN A 49 -5.08 1.45 -27.36
C GLN A 49 -3.96 0.57 -26.78
N LEU A 50 -2.84 0.43 -27.49
CA LEU A 50 -1.67 -0.29 -26.99
C LEU A 50 -1.07 0.39 -25.75
N GLN A 51 -1.00 1.72 -25.74
CA GLN A 51 -0.52 2.46 -24.57
C GLN A 51 -1.44 2.25 -23.36
N GLN A 52 -2.75 2.26 -23.55
CA GLN A 52 -3.72 1.94 -22.48
C GLN A 52 -3.59 0.49 -21.98
N GLN A 53 -3.32 -0.47 -22.87
CA GLN A 53 -3.08 -1.87 -22.46
C GLN A 53 -1.79 -2.03 -21.65
N GLN A 54 -0.71 -1.31 -22.01
CA GLN A 54 0.53 -1.31 -21.24
C GLN A 54 0.33 -0.72 -19.83
N LEU A 55 -0.53 0.30 -19.69
CA LEU A 55 -0.91 0.85 -18.39
C LEU A 55 -1.79 -0.11 -17.56
N ARG A 56 -2.46 -1.07 -18.20
CA ARG A 56 -3.31 -2.08 -17.56
C ARG A 56 -2.57 -3.36 -17.17
N GLN A 57 -1.23 -3.39 -17.24
CA GLN A 57 -0.45 -4.48 -16.66
C GLN A 57 -0.95 -4.71 -15.23
N PRO A 58 -1.50 -5.90 -14.89
CA PRO A 58 -1.96 -6.17 -13.55
C PRO A 58 -0.79 -5.91 -12.62
N ARG A 59 -0.99 -5.05 -11.62
CA ARG A 59 0.05 -4.79 -10.63
C ARG A 59 0.46 -6.15 -10.08
N LYS A 60 1.75 -6.49 -10.18
CA LYS A 60 2.30 -7.68 -9.53
C LYS A 60 2.12 -7.47 -8.04
N MET A 61 0.99 -7.95 -7.52
CA MET A 61 0.67 -7.83 -6.11
C MET A 61 1.54 -8.84 -5.37
N LYS A 62 2.18 -8.39 -4.30
CA LYS A 62 3.12 -9.20 -3.51
C LYS A 62 2.34 -9.93 -2.42
N PRO A 63 2.65 -11.21 -2.12
CA PRO A 63 2.02 -11.91 -1.01
C PRO A 63 2.16 -11.11 0.30
N LYS A 64 1.12 -11.14 1.13
CA LYS A 64 1.13 -10.46 2.43
C LYS A 64 1.74 -11.39 3.47
N ARG A 65 2.73 -10.90 4.21
CA ARG A 65 3.43 -11.64 5.26
C ARG A 65 3.01 -11.08 6.61
N ILE A 66 2.40 -11.92 7.45
CA ILE A 66 1.91 -11.49 8.76
C ILE A 66 2.67 -12.25 9.84
N GLN A 67 3.46 -11.52 10.61
CA GLN A 67 4.03 -12.00 11.86
C GLN A 67 3.02 -11.77 12.98
N LEU A 68 2.70 -12.82 13.71
CA LEU A 68 1.78 -12.78 14.84
C LEU A 68 2.56 -13.08 16.12
N LYS A 69 2.29 -12.32 17.18
CA LYS A 69 2.76 -12.61 18.54
C LYS A 69 1.56 -12.63 19.49
N TYR A 70 1.47 -13.68 20.29
CA TYR A 70 0.34 -13.95 21.18
C TYR A 70 0.84 -14.32 22.57
N LYS A 71 0.46 -13.54 23.60
CA LYS A 71 0.79 -13.85 25.00
C LYS A 71 -0.25 -14.81 25.56
N THR A 72 0.18 -16.00 25.97
CA THR A 72 -0.73 -17.03 26.52
C THR A 72 -0.01 -18.01 27.42
N GLY A 73 -0.76 -18.61 28.35
CA GLY A 73 -0.30 -19.72 29.18
C GLY A 73 -0.56 -21.10 28.56
N TRP A 74 -1.14 -21.17 27.35
CA TRP A 74 -1.43 -22.44 26.68
C TRP A 74 -0.16 -23.08 26.11
N ASP A 75 0.00 -24.40 26.33
CA ASP A 75 0.99 -25.21 25.62
C ASP A 75 0.51 -25.43 24.18
N LYS A 76 1.17 -24.77 23.22
CA LYS A 76 0.92 -24.85 21.76
C LYS A 76 -0.47 -24.36 21.34
N PRO A 77 -0.74 -23.06 21.44
CA PRO A 77 -1.99 -22.49 20.95
C PRO A 77 -2.10 -22.59 19.43
N PHE A 78 -3.34 -22.58 18.95
CA PHE A 78 -3.69 -22.51 17.54
C PHE A 78 -4.34 -21.18 17.23
N LEU A 79 -4.03 -20.65 16.06
CA LEU A 79 -4.77 -19.60 15.39
C LEU A 79 -5.80 -20.26 14.46
N HIS A 80 -7.08 -20.07 14.75
CA HIS A 80 -8.17 -20.46 13.86
C HIS A 80 -8.60 -19.22 13.07
N TYR A 81 -8.45 -19.21 11.74
CA TYR A 81 -8.63 -18.00 10.94
C TYR A 81 -9.34 -18.24 9.61
N GLU A 82 -10.00 -17.19 9.12
CA GLU A 82 -10.58 -17.09 7.79
C GLU A 82 -9.96 -15.90 7.05
N ALA A 83 -9.34 -16.19 5.90
CA ALA A 83 -8.72 -15.20 5.03
C ALA A 83 -9.66 -14.91 3.85
N THR A 84 -10.15 -13.67 3.76
CA THR A 84 -10.99 -13.22 2.64
C THR A 84 -10.13 -12.48 1.62
N SER A 85 -10.17 -12.92 0.37
CA SER A 85 -9.47 -12.30 -0.77
C SER A 85 -10.44 -11.83 -1.84
N ALA A 86 -9.98 -11.00 -2.77
CA ALA A 86 -10.80 -10.53 -3.88
C ALA A 86 -11.25 -11.68 -4.81
N SER A 87 -10.42 -12.72 -4.94
CA SER A 87 -10.68 -13.85 -5.83
C SER A 87 -11.44 -15.00 -5.17
N CYS A 88 -11.39 -15.13 -3.84
CA CYS A 88 -12.14 -16.14 -3.10
C CYS A 88 -12.35 -15.78 -1.61
N SER A 89 -13.49 -16.19 -1.06
CA SER A 89 -13.65 -16.39 0.38
C SER A 89 -13.01 -17.73 0.75
N GLY A 90 -11.90 -17.70 1.51
CA GLY A 90 -11.33 -18.93 2.06
C GLY A 90 -12.27 -19.56 3.09
N GLY A 91 -12.16 -20.86 3.30
CA GLY A 91 -12.74 -21.50 4.49
C GLY A 91 -11.88 -21.23 5.72
N TRP A 92 -12.41 -21.56 6.89
CA TRP A 92 -11.64 -21.52 8.14
C TRP A 92 -10.48 -22.52 8.11
N ALA A 93 -9.32 -22.09 8.59
CA ALA A 93 -8.08 -22.86 8.67
C ALA A 93 -7.44 -22.73 10.04
N ASP A 94 -6.64 -23.73 10.42
CA ASP A 94 -5.87 -23.72 11.67
C ASP A 94 -4.38 -23.53 11.38
N TYR A 95 -3.72 -22.72 12.20
CA TYR A 95 -2.28 -22.53 12.17
C TYR A 95 -1.71 -22.64 13.58
N GLN A 96 -0.81 -23.60 13.81
CA GLN A 96 -0.18 -23.79 15.10
C GLN A 96 0.92 -22.74 15.32
N LEU A 97 0.84 -22.02 16.45
CA LEU A 97 1.89 -21.09 16.84
C LEU A 97 3.08 -21.85 17.46
N GLN A 98 4.25 -21.23 17.39
CA GLN A 98 5.50 -21.74 17.93
C GLN A 98 5.91 -20.93 19.16
N ASP A 99 6.72 -21.54 20.03
CA ASP A 99 7.29 -20.81 21.16
C ASP A 99 8.12 -19.62 20.68
N SER A 100 7.86 -18.44 21.25
CA SER A 100 8.68 -17.27 20.99
C SER A 100 9.92 -17.28 21.89
N SER A 101 10.93 -16.47 21.54
CA SER A 101 12.11 -16.27 22.40
C SER A 101 11.79 -15.52 23.70
N VAL A 102 10.60 -14.94 23.82
CA VAL A 102 10.13 -14.22 25.01
C VAL A 102 9.22 -15.14 25.81
N GLU A 103 9.49 -15.27 27.11
CA GLU A 103 8.74 -16.17 28.01
C GLU A 103 7.24 -15.83 28.04
N GLY A 104 6.40 -16.86 27.91
CA GLY A 104 4.93 -16.71 27.89
C GLY A 104 4.36 -16.17 26.57
N TRP A 105 5.19 -16.02 25.53
CA TRP A 105 4.76 -15.60 24.21
C TRP A 105 4.89 -16.72 23.18
N GLN A 106 3.96 -16.69 22.25
CA GLN A 106 3.85 -17.60 21.11
C GLN A 106 3.90 -16.77 19.84
N GLU A 107 4.48 -17.30 18.77
CA GLU A 107 4.66 -16.60 17.51
C GLU A 107 4.26 -17.43 16.28
N GLY A 108 3.80 -16.75 15.24
CA GLY A 108 3.39 -17.37 14.00
C GLY A 108 3.74 -16.51 12.80
N LEU A 109 3.92 -17.15 11.64
CA LEU A 109 4.15 -16.45 10.39
C LEU A 109 3.18 -16.95 9.31
N LEU A 110 2.22 -16.11 8.96
CA LEU A 110 1.26 -16.40 7.89
C LEU A 110 1.74 -15.80 6.58
N LEU A 111 1.73 -16.59 5.53
CA LEU A 111 1.89 -16.15 4.15
C LEU A 111 0.53 -16.21 3.47
N LEU A 112 -0.04 -15.04 3.19
CA LEU A 112 -1.39 -14.91 2.65
C LEU A 112 -1.36 -14.35 1.22
N PRO A 113 -2.43 -14.58 0.44
CA PRO A 113 -2.54 -14.07 -0.92
C PRO A 113 -2.36 -12.55 -0.99
N ALA A 114 -1.83 -12.09 -2.12
CA ALA A 114 -1.54 -10.68 -2.33
C ALA A 114 -2.81 -9.80 -2.37
N ASP A 115 -3.92 -10.39 -2.81
CA ASP A 115 -5.26 -9.81 -2.91
C ASP A 115 -6.10 -10.02 -1.64
N LEU A 116 -5.47 -10.33 -0.51
CA LEU A 116 -6.12 -10.43 0.79
C LEU A 116 -6.73 -9.08 1.21
N ILE A 117 -8.04 -9.12 1.47
CA ILE A 117 -8.89 -7.99 1.87
C ILE A 117 -9.01 -7.93 3.38
N SER A 118 -9.30 -9.07 4.03
CA SER A 118 -9.47 -9.14 5.48
C SER A 118 -9.05 -10.48 6.05
N LEU A 119 -8.70 -10.47 7.33
CA LEU A 119 -8.39 -11.65 8.13
C LEU A 119 -9.27 -11.63 9.38
N GLU A 120 -10.10 -12.66 9.54
CA GLU A 120 -10.84 -12.90 10.78
C GLU A 120 -10.22 -14.08 11.51
N PHE A 121 -10.06 -13.99 12.82
CA PHE A 121 -9.40 -15.05 13.58
C PHE A 121 -9.78 -15.08 15.07
N VAL A 122 -9.54 -16.24 15.68
CA VAL A 122 -9.61 -16.49 17.12
C VAL A 122 -8.46 -17.42 17.51
N PHE A 123 -8.12 -17.46 18.79
CA PHE A 123 -7.15 -18.43 19.29
C PHE A 123 -7.87 -19.57 20.00
N SER A 124 -7.28 -20.75 19.97
CA SER A 124 -7.74 -21.89 20.76
C SER A 124 -6.57 -22.61 21.39
N ASN A 125 -6.84 -23.34 22.47
CA ASN A 125 -5.90 -24.37 22.92
C ASN A 125 -5.86 -25.53 21.91
N LYS A 126 -4.91 -26.45 22.12
CA LYS A 126 -4.70 -27.63 21.28
C LYS A 126 -5.93 -28.53 21.21
N GLU A 127 -6.66 -28.67 22.30
CA GLU A 127 -7.85 -29.51 22.41
C GLU A 127 -9.11 -28.83 21.85
N LYS A 128 -9.04 -27.53 21.50
CA LYS A 128 -10.17 -26.70 21.04
C LYS A 128 -11.35 -26.63 22.03
N GLU A 129 -11.06 -26.83 23.31
CA GLU A 129 -12.02 -26.73 24.40
C GLU A 129 -12.11 -25.30 24.95
N MET A 130 -11.02 -24.53 24.81
CA MET A 130 -10.94 -23.13 25.21
C MET A 130 -10.66 -22.27 23.99
N TRP A 131 -11.38 -21.15 23.91
CA TRP A 131 -11.29 -20.19 22.83
C TRP A 131 -11.03 -18.81 23.42
N ASP A 132 -10.16 -18.05 22.76
CA ASP A 132 -9.87 -16.66 23.08
C ASP A 132 -10.39 -15.78 21.94
N ASN A 133 -11.49 -15.10 22.26
CA ASN A 133 -12.23 -14.18 21.42
C ASN A 133 -12.12 -12.78 22.05
N PRO A 134 -12.19 -11.70 21.25
CA PRO A 134 -12.24 -10.36 21.82
C PRO A 134 -13.41 -10.22 22.82
N PRO A 135 -13.21 -9.52 23.94
CA PRO A 135 -14.22 -9.42 25.00
C PRO A 135 -15.47 -8.63 24.58
N ASN A 136 -15.34 -7.78 23.56
CA ASN A 136 -16.42 -6.99 23.00
C ASN A 136 -16.52 -7.21 21.49
N PRO A 137 -17.73 -7.12 20.90
CA PRO A 137 -17.88 -7.09 19.46
C PRO A 137 -17.03 -5.97 18.87
N ASN A 138 -16.33 -6.24 17.78
CA ASN A 138 -15.60 -5.19 17.07
C ASN A 138 -16.57 -4.19 16.43
N ARG A 139 -16.05 -3.12 15.81
CA ARG A 139 -16.87 -2.09 15.14
C ARG A 139 -17.78 -2.62 14.01
N PHE A 140 -17.55 -3.84 13.53
CA PHE A 140 -18.39 -4.54 12.55
C PHE A 140 -19.38 -5.51 13.19
N ASN A 141 -19.55 -5.45 14.52
CA ASN A 141 -20.40 -6.33 15.30
C ASN A 141 -20.04 -7.82 15.15
N ARG A 142 -18.76 -8.14 14.91
CA ARG A 142 -18.25 -9.53 14.91
C ARG A 142 -17.63 -9.87 16.26
N MET A 143 -17.75 -11.13 16.66
CA MET A 143 -17.27 -11.67 17.94
C MET A 143 -15.85 -12.27 17.87
N ASN A 144 -15.17 -12.10 16.73
CA ASN A 144 -13.81 -12.58 16.49
C ASN A 144 -12.88 -11.39 16.25
N TYR A 145 -11.58 -11.63 16.39
CA TYR A 145 -10.60 -10.65 15.96
C TYR A 145 -10.70 -10.45 14.46
N PHE A 146 -10.64 -9.19 14.03
CA PHE A 146 -10.85 -8.84 12.63
C PHE A 146 -9.84 -7.78 12.22
N PHE A 147 -9.13 -8.05 11.12
CA PHE A 147 -8.14 -7.15 10.55
C PHE A 147 -8.50 -6.86 9.08
N ASN A 148 -8.67 -5.59 8.74
CA ASN A 148 -9.01 -5.13 7.40
C ASN A 148 -7.79 -4.47 6.74
N PHE A 149 -7.31 -5.05 5.64
CA PHE A 149 -6.12 -4.54 4.95
C PHE A 149 -6.44 -3.31 4.11
N ASN A 150 -7.68 -3.16 3.62
CA ASN A 150 -8.06 -2.03 2.77
C ASN A 150 -7.99 -0.71 3.55
N GLU A 151 -8.45 -0.70 4.80
CA GLU A 151 -8.39 0.51 5.63
C GLU A 151 -6.95 0.98 5.86
N LEU A 152 -6.04 0.03 6.09
CA LEU A 152 -4.63 0.35 6.28
C LEU A 152 -3.98 0.89 4.99
N GLU A 153 -4.41 0.40 3.82
CA GLU A 153 -3.97 0.91 2.53
C GLU A 153 -4.53 2.32 2.25
N GLU A 154 -5.80 2.58 2.58
CA GLU A 154 -6.42 3.90 2.47
C GLU A 154 -5.75 4.94 3.38
N GLU A 155 -5.40 4.58 4.62
CA GLU A 155 -4.67 5.46 5.52
C GLU A 155 -3.30 5.85 4.95
N LYS A 156 -2.57 4.87 4.39
CA LYS A 156 -1.29 5.12 3.70
C LYS A 156 -1.43 6.02 2.48
N GLU A 157 -2.50 5.88 1.70
CA GLU A 157 -2.76 6.76 0.56
C GLU A 157 -3.05 8.20 1.01
N LYS A 158 -3.86 8.37 2.06
CA LYS A 158 -4.15 9.68 2.66
C LYS A 158 -2.88 10.35 3.22
N GLU A 159 -1.99 9.58 3.85
CA GLU A 159 -0.70 10.11 4.32
C GLU A 159 0.21 10.56 3.17
N LYS A 160 0.28 9.77 2.09
CA LYS A 160 1.05 10.14 0.88
C LYS A 160 0.49 11.40 0.21
N GLU A 161 -0.83 11.57 0.19
CA GLU A 161 -1.47 12.76 -0.38
C GLU A 161 -1.17 14.02 0.44
N LYS A 162 -1.31 13.95 1.77
CA LYS A 162 -0.91 15.02 2.69
C LYS A 162 0.58 15.39 2.56
N GLY A 163 1.44 14.42 2.32
CA GLY A 163 2.87 14.65 2.07
C GLY A 163 3.15 15.39 0.77
N LYS A 164 2.43 15.09 -0.31
CA LYS A 164 2.58 15.79 -1.61
C LYS A 164 2.11 17.24 -1.55
N GLU A 165 1.07 17.53 -0.78
CA GLU A 165 0.55 18.89 -0.64
C GLU A 165 1.54 19.79 0.10
N LYS A 166 2.16 19.28 1.18
CA LYS A 166 3.26 19.99 1.89
C LYS A 166 4.53 20.10 1.05
N GLY A 167 4.78 19.16 0.13
CA GLY A 167 5.91 19.20 -0.80
C GLY A 167 5.81 20.33 -1.81
N LYS A 168 4.61 20.60 -2.35
CA LYS A 168 4.39 21.67 -3.34
C LYS A 168 4.61 23.08 -2.79
N GLU A 169 4.58 23.27 -1.47
CA GLU A 169 4.92 24.55 -0.85
C GLU A 169 6.45 24.78 -0.76
N LYS A 170 7.25 23.71 -0.76
CA LYS A 170 8.73 23.74 -0.76
C LYS A 170 9.37 23.51 -2.14
N GLU A 171 8.60 23.10 -3.15
CA GLU A 171 9.10 22.76 -4.49
C GLU A 171 9.17 23.96 -5.45
N LYS A 172 9.00 25.20 -4.96
CA LYS A 172 9.32 26.42 -5.71
C LYS A 172 10.77 26.89 -5.53
N GLU A 173 11.60 26.16 -4.78
CA GLU A 173 12.98 26.57 -4.45
C GLU A 173 14.08 25.61 -4.93
N LYS A 174 13.74 24.44 -5.51
CA LYS A 174 14.77 23.42 -5.85
C LYS A 174 14.53 22.67 -7.16
N GLU A 175 14.32 23.41 -8.24
CA GLU A 175 14.26 22.87 -9.60
C GLU A 175 15.64 22.96 -10.28
N LYS A 176 16.64 22.18 -9.82
CA LYS A 176 17.89 21.98 -10.58
C LYS A 176 18.76 20.74 -10.28
N GLU A 177 18.34 19.83 -9.41
CA GLU A 177 19.14 18.63 -9.06
C GLU A 177 18.25 17.40 -8.95
N LYS A 178 17.82 16.77 -10.07
CA LYS A 178 17.35 15.37 -10.06
C LYS A 178 17.14 14.82 -11.46
N GLU A 179 18.22 14.40 -12.11
CA GLU A 179 18.12 13.59 -13.34
C GLU A 179 19.03 12.34 -13.34
N LYS A 180 19.67 11.99 -12.20
CA LYS A 180 20.71 10.93 -12.20
C LYS A 180 20.50 9.74 -11.25
N GLU A 181 19.31 9.57 -10.66
CA GLU A 181 19.07 8.54 -9.64
C GLU A 181 18.10 7.41 -10.04
N LYS A 182 17.74 7.27 -11.31
CA LYS A 182 16.59 6.43 -11.72
C LYS A 182 16.89 5.02 -12.25
N GLU A 183 18.12 4.50 -12.11
CA GLU A 183 18.49 3.24 -12.81
C GLU A 183 19.02 2.09 -11.94
N LYS A 184 18.89 2.15 -10.60
CA LYS A 184 19.43 1.08 -9.72
C LYS A 184 18.45 0.43 -8.73
N GLU A 185 17.14 0.56 -8.93
CA GLU A 185 16.15 -0.29 -8.26
C GLU A 185 15.93 -1.59 -9.05
N LYS A 186 16.89 -2.51 -8.97
CA LYS A 186 16.69 -3.90 -9.36
C LYS A 186 15.92 -4.62 -8.24
N GLU A 187 14.75 -5.14 -8.62
CA GLU A 187 13.89 -6.13 -7.97
C GLU A 187 14.47 -6.77 -6.70
N LYS A 188 14.17 -6.18 -5.54
CA LYS A 188 14.10 -6.94 -4.29
C LYS A 188 12.70 -7.51 -4.17
N GLU A 189 12.63 -8.83 -4.03
CA GLU A 189 11.42 -9.61 -3.74
C GLU A 189 10.92 -9.25 -2.33
N GLY A 190 10.36 -8.04 -2.19
CA GLY A 190 9.86 -7.53 -0.92
C GLY A 190 8.42 -7.96 -0.71
N TYR A 191 8.10 -8.50 0.46
CA TYR A 191 6.73 -8.77 0.92
C TYR A 191 6.19 -7.53 1.64
N ASP A 192 4.87 -7.36 1.67
CA ASP A 192 4.25 -6.43 2.62
C ASP A 192 4.20 -7.13 3.99
N GLU A 193 4.98 -6.63 4.95
CA GLU A 193 5.13 -7.23 6.28
C GLU A 193 4.22 -6.53 7.30
N TYR A 194 3.48 -7.32 8.05
CA TYR A 194 2.56 -6.86 9.09
C TYR A 194 2.92 -7.56 10.39
N LEU A 195 2.91 -6.83 11.50
CA LEU A 195 3.08 -7.38 12.83
C LEU A 195 1.76 -7.22 13.59
N LEU A 196 1.15 -8.33 13.95
CA LEU A 196 0.00 -8.39 14.83
C LEU A 196 0.50 -8.80 16.22
N VAL A 197 0.22 -7.99 17.22
CA VAL A 197 0.51 -8.30 18.62
C VAL A 197 -0.82 -8.42 19.35
N VAL A 198 -1.04 -9.58 19.97
CA VAL A 198 -2.24 -9.87 20.75
C VAL A 198 -1.83 -10.16 22.19
N ALA A 199 -2.29 -9.31 23.11
CA ALA A 199 -2.05 -9.45 24.53
C ALA A 199 -3.33 -9.10 25.28
N ASP A 200 -3.66 -9.89 26.31
CA ASP A 200 -4.77 -9.64 27.23
C ASP A 200 -6.14 -9.41 26.57
N GLY A 201 -6.42 -10.10 25.44
CA GLY A 201 -7.71 -10.03 24.76
C GLY A 201 -7.84 -8.91 23.72
N GLU A 202 -6.80 -8.11 23.47
CA GLU A 202 -6.81 -7.02 22.48
C GLU A 202 -5.79 -7.22 21.36
N VAL A 203 -6.15 -6.79 20.13
CA VAL A 203 -5.27 -6.84 18.95
C VAL A 203 -4.72 -5.46 18.64
N ALA A 204 -3.40 -5.34 18.61
CA ALA A 204 -2.68 -4.26 17.96
C ALA A 204 -2.22 -4.72 16.56
N GLY A 205 -2.71 -4.10 15.49
CA GLY A 205 -2.21 -4.35 14.15
C GLY A 205 -1.27 -3.26 13.68
N MET A 206 -0.06 -3.64 13.30
CA MET A 206 0.98 -2.72 12.83
C MET A 206 1.43 -3.10 11.42
N SER A 207 1.57 -2.09 10.55
CA SER A 207 2.35 -2.26 9.32
C SER A 207 3.83 -2.15 9.66
N VAL A 208 4.62 -3.17 9.37
CA VAL A 208 6.08 -3.09 9.49
C VAL A 208 6.64 -2.84 8.09
N HIS A 209 7.26 -1.69 7.88
CA HIS A 209 7.97 -1.46 6.63
C HIS A 209 9.24 -2.31 6.60
N PRO A 210 9.46 -3.17 5.59
CA PRO A 210 10.71 -3.89 5.50
C PRO A 210 11.82 -2.92 5.07
N ASN A 211 12.90 -2.83 5.86
CA ASN A 211 14.22 -2.77 5.23
C ASN A 211 15.41 -3.23 6.11
N SER A 212 16.24 -4.04 5.45
CA SER A 212 17.64 -4.42 5.66
C SER A 212 18.08 -5.14 6.95
N SER A 213 18.34 -6.45 6.81
CA SER A 213 19.50 -7.16 7.38
C SER A 213 20.21 -7.84 6.20
N SER A 214 21.54 -7.94 6.06
CA SER A 214 22.62 -8.09 7.05
C SER A 214 24.02 -7.76 6.47
N SER A 215 24.92 -7.35 7.39
CA SER A 215 26.40 -7.50 7.45
C SER A 215 27.32 -7.47 6.21
N SER A 216 28.16 -6.44 6.11
CA SER A 216 29.64 -6.56 6.12
C SER A 216 30.30 -5.20 6.35
N SER A 217 31.39 -5.21 7.11
CA SER A 217 32.17 -4.10 7.68
C SER A 217 32.70 -3.07 6.68
N SER A 218 32.24 -1.81 6.78
CA SER A 218 33.06 -0.61 6.64
C SER A 218 32.24 0.64 6.95
N SER A 219 32.82 1.54 7.73
CA SER A 219 32.27 2.78 8.27
C SER A 219 31.78 3.75 7.20
N SER A 220 30.46 3.94 7.10
CA SER A 220 29.85 5.13 6.51
C SER A 220 28.43 5.31 7.07
N SER A 221 28.14 6.54 7.49
CA SER A 221 26.90 7.00 8.14
C SER A 221 25.63 6.54 7.43
N SER A 222 25.08 5.41 7.87
CA SER A 222 23.79 4.88 7.45
C SER A 222 22.68 5.47 8.31
N SER A 223 21.72 6.15 7.69
CA SER A 223 20.46 6.54 8.34
C SER A 223 19.70 5.29 8.77
N SER A 224 19.78 4.93 10.05
CA SER A 224 19.03 3.80 10.60
C SER A 224 17.54 4.14 10.58
N SER A 225 16.76 3.43 9.76
CA SER A 225 15.30 3.46 9.86
C SER A 225 14.89 2.83 11.20
N SER A 226 14.47 3.65 12.15
CA SER A 226 13.99 3.22 13.46
C SER A 226 12.75 2.33 13.27
N ARG A 227 12.82 1.09 13.77
CA ARG A 227 11.64 0.25 13.91
C ARG A 227 10.81 0.84 15.04
N GLN A 228 9.55 1.17 14.76
CA GLN A 228 8.64 1.71 15.76
C GLN A 228 7.90 0.56 16.45
N LEU A 229 7.88 0.55 17.78
CA LEU A 229 7.15 -0.35 18.65
C LEU A 229 5.86 0.33 19.09
N VAL A 230 4.71 -0.32 18.89
CA VAL A 230 3.41 0.22 19.30
C VAL A 230 2.67 -0.78 20.17
N TYR A 231 2.10 -0.32 21.28
CA TYR A 231 1.20 -1.12 22.10
C TYR A 231 -0.24 -0.64 21.94
N ASN A 232 -1.19 -1.56 21.79
CA ASN A 232 -2.61 -1.29 22.00
C ASN A 232 -3.02 -1.99 23.28
N THR A 233 -3.51 -1.24 24.26
CA THR A 233 -3.62 -1.74 25.63
C THR A 233 -5.03 -1.68 26.17
N GLY A 234 -5.91 -0.89 25.55
CA GLY A 234 -7.30 -0.69 26.01
C GLY A 234 -7.44 0.04 27.34
N ARG A 235 -6.32 0.20 28.06
CA ARG A 235 -6.20 0.82 29.37
C ARG A 235 -5.87 2.30 29.22
N ASN A 236 -6.09 3.07 30.28
CA ASN A 236 -5.58 4.45 30.33
C ASN A 236 -4.04 4.44 30.46
N LEU A 237 -3.41 5.60 30.21
CA LEU A 237 -1.94 5.74 30.22
C LEU A 237 -1.31 5.25 31.52
N LYS A 238 -1.89 5.62 32.66
CA LYS A 238 -1.33 5.31 33.98
C LYS A 238 -1.29 3.80 34.21
N ASP A 239 -2.38 3.11 33.92
CA ASP A 239 -2.48 1.66 34.07
C ASP A 239 -1.57 0.92 33.09
N PHE A 240 -1.45 1.43 31.86
CA PHE A 240 -0.47 0.92 30.90
C PHE A 240 0.96 1.07 31.43
N LEU A 241 1.35 2.24 31.93
CA LEU A 241 2.71 2.48 32.42
C LEU A 241 3.04 1.64 33.65
N ASN A 242 2.10 1.47 34.57
CA ASN A 242 2.27 0.58 35.72
C ASN A 242 2.47 -0.87 35.26
N ALA A 243 1.60 -1.36 34.37
CA ALA A 243 1.70 -2.72 33.84
C ALA A 243 3.00 -2.94 33.05
N ALA A 244 3.41 -1.96 32.25
CA ALA A 244 4.66 -2.01 31.51
C ALA A 244 5.88 -2.07 32.44
N GLY A 245 5.88 -1.29 33.52
CA GLY A 245 6.95 -1.31 34.53
C GLY A 245 6.98 -2.60 35.35
N GLU A 246 5.82 -3.12 35.78
CA GLU A 246 5.73 -4.38 36.53
C GLU A 246 6.18 -5.61 35.73
N ASN A 247 6.09 -5.55 34.41
CA ASN A 247 6.40 -6.66 33.50
C ASN A 247 7.68 -6.42 32.69
N ASP A 248 8.48 -5.39 33.01
CA ASP A 248 9.69 -5.01 32.27
C ASP A 248 9.49 -4.95 30.74
N LEU A 249 8.35 -4.40 30.29
CA LEU A 249 8.05 -4.30 28.87
C LEU A 249 8.96 -3.25 28.21
N PRO A 250 9.48 -3.52 27.00
CA PRO A 250 10.27 -2.52 26.27
C PRO A 250 9.43 -1.27 25.99
N LYS A 251 10.04 -0.11 26.16
CA LYS A 251 9.41 1.20 25.94
C LYS A 251 8.93 1.33 24.49
N PRO A 252 7.63 1.56 24.24
CA PRO A 252 7.13 1.70 22.89
C PRO A 252 7.44 3.09 22.33
N ASP A 253 7.44 3.23 21.01
CA ASP A 253 7.40 4.51 20.32
C ASP A 253 6.01 5.17 20.47
N PHE A 254 4.95 4.35 20.42
CA PHE A 254 3.56 4.78 20.62
C PHE A 254 2.77 3.82 21.51
N ALA A 255 1.84 4.34 22.30
CA ALA A 255 0.80 3.53 22.94
C ALA A 255 -0.58 4.03 22.52
N ILE A 256 -1.42 3.10 22.11
CA ILE A 256 -2.84 3.29 21.87
C ILE A 256 -3.55 2.87 23.17
N LEU A 257 -4.28 3.82 23.74
CA LEU A 257 -4.86 3.79 25.06
C LEU A 257 -6.37 4.00 24.96
N GLY A 258 -7.10 3.59 26.01
CA GLY A 258 -8.54 3.82 26.17
C GLY A 258 -9.36 3.31 24.99
N VAL A 259 -9.51 1.99 24.83
CA VAL A 259 -10.30 1.37 23.72
C VAL A 259 -10.01 2.00 22.33
N GLY A 260 -8.78 2.48 22.09
CA GLY A 260 -8.38 3.11 20.83
C GLY A 260 -8.65 4.60 20.69
N THR A 261 -9.02 5.33 21.75
CA THR A 261 -9.35 6.77 21.65
C THR A 261 -8.14 7.69 21.81
N GLU A 262 -7.07 7.21 22.42
CA GLU A 262 -5.91 8.03 22.77
C GLU A 262 -4.62 7.43 22.21
N VAL A 263 -3.80 8.24 21.54
CA VAL A 263 -2.47 7.83 21.06
C VAL A 263 -1.42 8.65 21.77
N TYR A 264 -0.55 7.97 22.51
CA TYR A 264 0.57 8.56 23.25
C TYR A 264 1.90 8.26 22.59
N THR A 265 2.74 9.28 22.45
CA THR A 265 4.11 9.17 21.94
C THR A 265 5.11 9.29 23.08
N PHE A 266 6.12 8.42 23.12
CA PHE A 266 7.13 8.45 24.17
C PHE A 266 8.39 9.23 23.75
N PRO A 267 8.77 10.30 24.48
CA PRO A 267 9.98 11.05 24.16
C PRO A 267 11.24 10.20 24.42
N GLY A 268 12.23 10.31 23.53
CA GLY A 268 13.55 9.66 23.66
C GLY A 268 13.88 8.64 22.57
N VAL A 269 12.92 8.25 21.74
CA VAL A 269 13.18 7.53 20.47
C VAL A 269 13.14 8.58 19.37
N SER A 270 14.17 8.64 18.53
CA SER A 270 14.40 9.77 17.62
C SER A 270 13.27 9.98 16.60
N ALA A 271 12.24 10.73 16.99
CA ALA A 271 11.39 11.49 16.09
C ALA A 271 11.90 12.92 16.11
N ALA A 272 12.83 13.22 15.22
CA ALA A 272 13.22 14.60 14.96
C ALA A 272 11.95 15.37 14.52
N GLU A 273 11.62 16.38 15.31
CA GLU A 273 10.66 17.46 15.02
C GLU A 273 9.17 17.12 14.93
N HIS A 274 8.50 16.84 16.05
CA HIS A 274 7.09 17.24 16.23
C HIS A 274 6.80 17.64 17.69
N SER A 275 7.08 18.91 18.03
CA SER A 275 6.66 19.51 19.29
C SER A 275 5.40 20.33 19.02
N HIS A 276 4.24 19.88 19.50
CA HIS A 276 3.10 20.75 19.80
C HIS A 276 2.05 20.07 20.70
N PHE A 277 2.43 19.24 21.69
CA PHE A 277 1.44 18.73 22.65
C PHE A 277 1.96 18.39 24.07
N SER A 278 3.11 18.93 24.49
CA SER A 278 3.66 18.74 25.86
C SER A 278 2.97 19.57 26.96
N LEU A 279 1.69 19.96 26.81
CA LEU A 279 1.00 20.83 27.77
C LEU A 279 0.03 20.09 28.72
N LEU A 280 -0.06 18.76 28.65
CA LEU A 280 -1.01 17.99 29.49
C LEU A 280 -0.39 17.38 30.76
N LEU A 281 0.93 17.32 30.87
CA LEU A 281 1.62 16.86 32.08
C LEU A 281 2.28 18.05 32.77
N SER A 282 2.16 18.11 34.10
CA SER A 282 2.82 19.15 34.86
C SER A 282 4.35 18.99 34.75
N PRO A 283 5.13 20.08 34.92
CA PRO A 283 6.59 19.99 34.96
C PRO A 283 7.13 19.04 36.03
N GLU A 284 6.39 18.78 37.13
CA GLU A 284 6.74 17.78 38.12
C GLU A 284 6.59 16.34 37.59
N GLU A 285 5.52 16.03 36.88
CA GLU A 285 5.26 14.69 36.31
C GLU A 285 6.29 14.34 35.24
N GLN A 286 6.69 15.32 34.42
CA GLN A 286 7.73 15.12 33.41
C GLN A 286 9.10 14.78 34.03
N LYS A 287 9.43 15.35 35.20
CA LYS A 287 10.70 15.04 35.90
C LYS A 287 10.72 13.66 36.53
N GLN A 288 9.58 13.14 36.98
CA GLN A 288 9.50 11.80 37.57
C GLN A 288 9.74 10.68 36.54
N HIS A 289 9.39 10.92 35.27
CA HIS A 289 9.49 9.90 34.22
C HIS A 289 10.75 9.99 33.35
N GLN A 290 11.62 10.98 33.55
CA GLN A 290 12.92 11.06 32.86
C GLN A 290 14.03 10.24 33.54
N GLY A 291 13.73 9.61 34.67
CA GLY A 291 14.68 8.78 35.44
C GLY A 291 14.51 7.26 35.26
N LEU A 292 13.69 6.82 34.31
CA LEU A 292 13.47 5.41 33.95
C LEU A 292 13.97 5.13 32.53
#